data_AF-A0A1M7AVM0-F1
#
_entry.id   AF-A0A1M7AVM0-F1
#
_cell.length_a   1.000
_cell.length_b   1.000
_cell.length_c   1.000
_cell.angle_alpha   90.00
_cell.angle_beta   90.00
_cell.angle_gamma   90.00
#
_symmetry.space_group_name_H-M   'P 1'
#
loop_
_entity.id
_entity.type
_entity.pdbx_description
1 polymer ?
#
loop_
_entity_poly.entity_id
_entity_poly.type
_entity_poly.pdbx_seq_one_letter_code
_entity_poly.pdbx_strand_id
1 'polypeptide(L)'
;MPKQKFYAIKSPNESKIVMTWAECEKLTHGVKGVLFKSFGSRAEAEAWISGMEAPVPDGIRVFVDGSFSPNFPKSGWAFVVTENDKEIARGSGITAFDAESRNIDGEVMASFQAMRWLDANDKSGVICHDYEGIARWAKGEWQAKSNIAKRYVAAAQPYLHRVSFEKVEAHTGVKWNELVDKLAKEAIARAKKK
;
A
#
# COMPACT_ATOMS: atom_id res chain seq x y z
N MET A 1 9.24 7.29 -22.17
CA MET A 1 10.63 7.59 -21.72
C MET A 1 10.98 6.63 -20.59
N PRO A 2 12.21 6.10 -20.52
CA PRO A 2 12.63 5.26 -19.38
C PRO A 2 12.55 6.07 -18.09
N LYS A 3 11.91 5.51 -17.05
CA LYS A 3 11.85 6.15 -15.73
C LYS A 3 13.26 6.20 -15.14
N GLN A 4 13.74 7.39 -14.84
CA GLN A 4 15.03 7.61 -14.16
C GLN A 4 15.00 6.89 -12.80
N LYS A 5 16.04 6.12 -12.50
CA LYS A 5 16.22 5.46 -11.20
C LYS A 5 17.27 6.20 -10.37
N PHE A 6 17.11 6.17 -9.06
CA PHE A 6 18.04 6.71 -8.08
C PHE A 6 18.56 5.57 -7.20
N TYR A 7 19.85 5.33 -7.19
CA TYR A 7 20.48 4.28 -6.40
C TYR A 7 21.08 4.90 -5.15
N ALA A 8 20.47 4.61 -4.00
CA ALA A 8 20.97 5.04 -2.71
C ALA A 8 21.94 4.00 -2.17
N ILE A 9 23.10 4.44 -1.70
CA ILE A 9 24.20 3.61 -1.21
C ILE A 9 24.51 4.07 0.21
N LYS A 10 24.53 3.13 1.16
CA LYS A 10 24.81 3.37 2.57
C LYS A 10 25.98 2.48 3.00
N SER A 11 27.12 3.10 3.26
CA SER A 11 28.29 2.44 3.84
C SER A 11 28.47 2.91 5.29
N PRO A 12 29.28 2.21 6.11
CA PRO A 12 29.55 2.60 7.49
C PRO A 12 30.13 4.02 7.64
N ASN A 13 30.82 4.51 6.60
CA ASN A 13 31.56 5.78 6.66
C ASN A 13 30.94 6.89 5.79
N GLU A 14 30.17 6.52 4.76
CA GLU A 14 29.64 7.48 3.77
C GLU A 14 28.35 6.95 3.12
N SER A 15 27.43 7.86 2.80
CA SER A 15 26.24 7.54 2.02
C SER A 15 26.15 8.41 0.78
N LYS A 16 25.74 7.83 -0.34
CA LYS A 16 25.74 8.48 -1.66
C LYS A 16 24.55 8.06 -2.51
N ILE A 17 24.05 8.98 -3.34
CA ILE A 17 23.02 8.69 -4.34
C ILE A 17 23.64 8.84 -5.72
N VAL A 18 23.44 7.84 -6.56
CA VAL A 18 23.88 7.83 -7.96
C VAL A 18 22.71 7.54 -8.88
N MET A 19 22.79 7.96 -10.14
CA MET A 19 21.67 7.85 -11.09
C MET A 19 21.84 6.69 -12.08
N THR A 20 22.98 6.00 -12.02
CA THR A 20 23.31 4.91 -12.93
C THR A 20 23.68 3.65 -12.16
N TRP A 21 23.31 2.49 -12.73
CA TRP A 21 23.73 1.21 -12.18
C TRP A 21 25.26 1.07 -12.19
N ALA A 22 25.93 1.52 -13.26
CA ALA A 22 27.39 1.43 -13.38
C ALA A 22 28.13 2.16 -12.24
N GLU A 23 27.65 3.33 -11.82
CA GLU A 23 28.20 4.04 -10.66
C GLU A 23 27.87 3.33 -9.34
N CYS A 24 26.66 2.79 -9.21
CA CYS A 24 26.25 2.04 -8.02
C CYS A 24 27.13 0.80 -7.84
N GLU A 25 27.23 0.00 -8.89
CA GLU A 25 28.04 -1.22 -8.94
C GLU A 25 29.50 -0.93 -8.64
N LYS A 26 30.09 0.12 -9.23
CA LYS A 26 31.47 0.53 -8.94
C LYS A 26 31.71 0.84 -7.45
N LEU A 27 30.71 1.40 -6.77
CA LEU A 27 30.81 1.79 -5.36
C LEU A 27 30.45 0.66 -4.39
N THR A 28 29.70 -0.35 -4.83
CA THR A 28 29.25 -1.44 -3.96
C THR A 28 30.00 -2.75 -4.19
N HIS A 29 30.54 -2.98 -5.39
CA HIS A 29 31.18 -4.23 -5.76
C HIS A 29 32.45 -4.48 -4.93
N GLY A 30 32.49 -5.59 -4.20
CA GLY A 30 33.61 -5.98 -3.35
C GLY A 30 33.73 -5.23 -2.02
N VAL A 31 32.83 -4.30 -1.72
CA VAL A 31 32.85 -3.51 -0.46
C VAL A 31 32.02 -4.20 0.61
N LYS A 32 32.65 -4.62 1.71
CA LYS A 32 31.94 -5.24 2.84
C LYS A 32 31.15 -4.21 3.63
N GLY A 33 29.91 -4.56 4.00
CA GLY A 33 29.05 -3.72 4.85
C GLY A 33 28.35 -2.57 4.13
N VAL A 34 28.40 -2.53 2.79
CA VAL A 34 27.65 -1.57 2.00
C VAL A 34 26.23 -2.10 1.73
N LEU A 35 25.23 -1.25 1.93
CA LEU A 35 23.85 -1.49 1.55
C LEU A 35 23.51 -0.59 0.37
N PHE A 36 22.69 -1.08 -0.56
CA PHE A 36 22.16 -0.24 -1.62
C PHE A 36 20.72 -0.61 -1.94
N LYS A 37 19.94 0.38 -2.40
CA LYS A 37 18.56 0.21 -2.87
C LYS A 37 18.26 1.22 -3.98
N SER A 38 17.47 0.81 -4.98
CA SER A 38 17.02 1.71 -6.04
C SER A 38 15.64 2.28 -5.75
N PHE A 39 15.43 3.55 -6.09
CA PHE A 39 14.21 4.33 -5.85
C PHE A 39 13.72 5.00 -7.12
N GLY A 40 12.42 5.35 -7.13
CA GLY A 40 11.77 6.06 -8.22
C GLY A 40 11.99 7.58 -8.15
N SER A 41 12.37 8.10 -6.98
CA SER A 41 12.66 9.51 -6.77
C SER A 41 13.93 9.74 -5.95
N ARG A 42 14.55 10.91 -6.13
CA ARG A 42 15.70 11.35 -5.33
C ARG A 42 15.32 11.51 -3.85
N ALA A 43 14.12 11.99 -3.56
CA ALA A 43 13.64 12.20 -2.20
C ALA A 43 13.54 10.88 -1.40
N GLU A 44 13.02 9.82 -2.01
CA GLU A 44 12.99 8.48 -1.39
C GLU A 44 14.40 7.92 -1.13
N ALA A 45 15.35 8.19 -2.05
CA ALA A 45 16.74 7.78 -1.88
C ALA A 45 17.46 8.56 -0.75
N GLU A 46 17.22 9.87 -0.64
CA GLU A 46 17.76 10.73 0.43
C GLU A 46 17.19 10.34 1.81
N ALA A 47 15.89 10.04 1.84
CA ALA A 47 15.21 9.52 3.02
C ALA A 47 15.81 8.21 3.54
N TRP A 48 15.94 7.22 2.65
CA TRP A 48 16.52 5.93 3.02
C TRP A 48 17.96 6.03 3.54
N ILE A 49 18.77 6.94 2.97
CA ILE A 49 20.13 7.22 3.44
C ILE A 49 20.13 7.87 4.81
N SER A 50 19.38 8.98 4.96
CA SER A 50 19.35 9.81 6.17
C SER A 50 18.68 9.11 7.35
N GLY A 51 17.93 8.04 7.10
CA GLY A 51 17.09 7.40 8.11
C GLY A 51 15.87 8.25 8.49
N MET A 52 15.64 9.37 7.80
CA MET A 52 14.37 10.10 7.84
C MET A 52 13.44 9.43 6.84
N GLU A 53 12.24 9.04 7.24
CA GLU A 53 11.22 8.59 6.29
C GLU A 53 11.02 9.67 5.21
N ALA A 54 10.78 9.25 3.97
CA ALA A 54 10.59 10.19 2.87
C ALA A 54 9.46 11.15 3.22
N PRO A 55 9.54 12.43 2.83
CA PRO A 55 8.46 13.37 3.09
C PRO A 55 7.18 12.77 2.51
N VAL A 56 6.30 12.35 3.42
CA VAL A 56 5.00 11.79 3.07
C VAL A 56 4.26 12.92 2.38
N PRO A 57 3.77 12.75 1.14
CA PRO A 57 3.04 13.81 0.45
C PRO A 57 1.94 14.35 1.37
N ASP A 58 1.89 15.67 1.52
CA ASP A 58 0.94 16.35 2.40
C ASP A 58 -0.50 15.91 2.10
N GLY A 59 -1.30 15.80 3.16
CA GLY A 59 -2.72 15.43 3.08
C GLY A 59 -3.05 14.04 3.59
N ILE A 60 -4.26 13.58 3.28
CA ILE A 60 -4.81 12.34 3.80
C ILE A 60 -4.41 11.17 2.93
N ARG A 61 -3.87 10.14 3.56
CA ARG A 61 -3.52 8.87 2.93
C ARG A 61 -4.24 7.75 3.66
N VAL A 62 -4.74 6.77 2.91
CA VAL A 62 -5.43 5.61 3.47
C VAL A 62 -4.73 4.36 2.97
N PHE A 63 -3.98 3.71 3.85
CA PHE A 63 -3.36 2.43 3.58
C PHE A 63 -4.41 1.34 3.71
N VAL A 64 -4.44 0.40 2.77
CA VAL A 64 -5.42 -0.69 2.73
C VAL A 64 -4.72 -2.01 2.44
N ASP A 65 -5.21 -3.09 3.03
CA ASP A 65 -4.69 -4.44 2.81
C ASP A 65 -5.75 -5.51 3.13
N GLY A 66 -5.67 -6.65 2.45
CA GLY A 66 -6.50 -7.83 2.60
C GLY A 66 -5.72 -9.06 3.06
N SER A 67 -6.36 -9.91 3.87
CA SER A 67 -5.77 -11.18 4.26
C SER A 67 -6.72 -12.34 4.02
N PHE A 68 -6.16 -13.50 3.68
CA PHE A 68 -6.90 -14.76 3.53
C PHE A 68 -6.23 -15.86 4.33
N SER A 69 -7.02 -16.77 4.90
CA SER A 69 -6.53 -17.95 5.60
C SER A 69 -7.23 -19.20 5.05
N PRO A 70 -6.50 -20.23 4.58
CA PRO A 70 -7.12 -21.44 4.02
C PRO A 70 -8.11 -22.16 4.96
N ASN A 71 -7.90 -22.01 6.27
CA ASN A 71 -8.75 -22.61 7.30
C ASN A 71 -9.82 -21.62 7.81
N PHE A 72 -10.23 -20.67 6.96
CA PHE A 72 -11.30 -19.72 7.25
C PHE A 72 -11.98 -19.31 5.94
N PRO A 73 -13.32 -19.41 5.85
CA PRO A 73 -13.99 -19.20 4.57
C PRO A 73 -14.02 -17.72 4.13
N LYS A 74 -13.84 -16.77 5.05
CA LYS A 74 -13.93 -15.32 4.79
C LYS A 74 -12.55 -14.67 4.72
N SER A 75 -12.47 -13.50 4.10
CA SER A 75 -11.24 -12.70 4.07
C SER A 75 -11.25 -11.64 5.15
N GLY A 76 -10.07 -11.35 5.72
CA GLY A 76 -9.84 -10.19 6.55
C GLY A 76 -9.58 -8.96 5.69
N TRP A 77 -9.96 -7.78 6.19
CA TRP A 77 -9.68 -6.49 5.56
C TRP A 77 -9.27 -5.49 6.62
N ALA A 78 -8.42 -4.53 6.27
CA ALA A 78 -8.06 -3.43 7.15
C ALA A 78 -7.71 -2.15 6.37
N PHE A 79 -7.94 -1.01 7.00
CA PHE A 79 -7.44 0.27 6.54
C PHE A 79 -6.91 1.12 7.70
N VAL A 80 -5.94 1.97 7.41
CA VAL A 80 -5.40 2.98 8.33
C VAL A 80 -5.35 4.32 7.59
N VAL A 81 -5.96 5.33 8.20
CA VAL A 81 -5.97 6.70 7.69
C VAL A 81 -4.89 7.49 8.40
N THR A 82 -4.04 8.14 7.63
CA THR A 82 -3.00 9.03 8.12
C THR A 82 -3.17 10.43 7.54
N GLU A 83 -2.79 11.43 8.33
CA GLU A 83 -2.67 12.82 7.90
C GLU A 83 -1.30 13.32 8.38
N ASN A 84 -0.44 13.72 7.46
CA ASN A 84 0.94 14.15 7.75
C ASN A 84 1.71 13.12 8.60
N ASP A 85 1.65 11.85 8.19
CA ASP A 85 2.28 10.71 8.85
C ASP A 85 1.80 10.41 10.29
N LYS A 86 0.62 10.90 10.67
CA LYS A 86 -0.03 10.56 11.94
C LYS A 86 -1.31 9.78 11.69
N GLU A 87 -1.47 8.65 12.38
CA GLU A 87 -2.73 7.90 12.35
C GLU A 87 -3.85 8.77 12.93
N ILE A 88 -4.92 8.96 12.16
CA ILE A 88 -6.12 9.67 12.59
C ILE A 88 -7.34 8.74 12.71
N ALA A 89 -7.34 7.61 12.01
CA ALA A 89 -8.37 6.59 12.10
C ALA A 89 -7.87 5.24 11.59
N ARG A 90 -8.58 4.17 11.94
CA ARG A 90 -8.37 2.83 11.39
C ARG A 90 -9.66 2.01 11.44
N GLY A 91 -9.74 0.98 10.61
CA GLY A 91 -10.81 0.00 10.61
C GLY A 91 -10.30 -1.37 10.21
N SER A 92 -10.89 -2.43 10.75
CA SER A 92 -10.62 -3.81 10.31
C SER A 92 -11.82 -4.72 10.55
N GLY A 93 -11.92 -5.79 9.77
CA GLY A 93 -13.01 -6.74 9.89
C GLY A 93 -12.85 -7.94 8.97
N ILE A 94 -13.93 -8.71 8.85
CA ILE A 94 -14.03 -9.83 7.91
C ILE A 94 -15.07 -9.49 6.83
N THR A 95 -14.94 -10.11 5.66
CA THR A 95 -15.93 -10.00 4.59
C THR A 95 -17.28 -10.57 5.04
N ALA A 96 -18.38 -10.03 4.50
CA ALA A 96 -19.71 -10.54 4.81
C ALA A 96 -19.91 -11.96 4.28
N PHE A 97 -19.39 -12.23 3.08
CA PHE A 97 -19.48 -13.49 2.36
C PHE A 97 -18.13 -14.21 2.34
N ASP A 98 -18.20 -15.51 2.04
CA ASP A 98 -17.05 -16.36 1.81
C ASP A 98 -16.24 -15.85 0.62
N ALA A 99 -14.93 -16.02 0.69
CA ALA A 99 -14.00 -15.47 -0.27
C ALA A 99 -14.17 -16.15 -1.64
N GLU A 100 -14.51 -15.37 -2.66
CA GLU A 100 -14.53 -15.84 -4.05
C GLU A 100 -13.10 -15.91 -4.63
N SER A 101 -12.17 -15.14 -4.05
CA SER A 101 -10.75 -15.13 -4.37
C SER A 101 -9.91 -14.93 -3.12
N ARG A 102 -8.81 -15.68 -3.03
CA ARG A 102 -7.85 -15.59 -1.92
C ARG A 102 -7.18 -14.21 -1.81
N ASN A 103 -7.04 -13.51 -2.93
CA ASN A 103 -6.25 -12.28 -2.98
C ASN A 103 -7.09 -11.03 -3.27
N ILE A 104 -8.36 -11.16 -3.70
CA ILE A 104 -9.14 -9.99 -4.15
C ILE A 104 -10.12 -9.53 -3.08
N ASP A 105 -10.82 -10.45 -2.42
CA ASP A 105 -11.96 -10.12 -1.56
C ASP A 105 -11.58 -9.21 -0.38
N GLY A 106 -10.45 -9.48 0.27
CA GLY A 106 -9.93 -8.63 1.36
C GLY A 106 -9.51 -7.25 0.86
N GLU A 107 -8.73 -7.22 -0.23
CA GLU A 107 -8.20 -6.00 -0.87
C GLU A 107 -9.29 -5.01 -1.25
N VAL A 108 -10.28 -5.48 -2.01
CA VAL A 108 -11.34 -4.61 -2.51
C VAL A 108 -12.30 -4.18 -1.40
N MET A 109 -12.49 -5.01 -0.36
CA MET A 109 -13.28 -4.64 0.82
C MET A 109 -12.56 -3.58 1.65
N ALA A 110 -11.25 -3.69 1.84
CA ALA A 110 -10.45 -2.69 2.53
C ALA A 110 -10.51 -1.34 1.82
N SER A 111 -10.30 -1.33 0.50
CA SER A 111 -10.44 -0.14 -0.36
C SER A 111 -11.84 0.48 -0.28
N PHE A 112 -12.89 -0.34 -0.38
CA PHE A 112 -14.27 0.15 -0.28
C PHE A 112 -14.58 0.77 1.09
N GLN A 113 -14.13 0.14 2.18
CA GLN A 113 -14.37 0.67 3.53
C GLN A 113 -13.58 1.95 3.79
N ALA A 114 -12.38 2.09 3.22
CA ALA A 114 -11.61 3.33 3.21
C ALA A 114 -12.36 4.47 2.50
N MET A 115 -12.91 4.20 1.30
CA MET A 115 -13.72 5.17 0.56
C MET A 115 -14.93 5.66 1.35
N ARG A 116 -15.64 4.72 2.00
CA ARG A 116 -16.79 5.06 2.85
C ARG A 116 -16.40 5.92 4.05
N TRP A 117 -15.24 5.64 4.66
CA TRP A 117 -14.74 6.46 5.75
C TRP A 117 -14.44 7.88 5.28
N LEU A 118 -13.78 8.05 4.13
CA LEU A 118 -13.48 9.36 3.55
C LEU A 118 -14.76 10.17 3.30
N ASP A 119 -15.74 9.56 2.65
CA ASP A 119 -17.02 10.19 2.34
C ASP A 119 -17.82 10.58 3.59
N ALA A 120 -17.92 9.67 4.57
CA ALA A 120 -18.62 9.92 5.83
C ALA A 120 -17.99 11.03 6.68
N ASN A 121 -16.71 11.35 6.44
CA ASN A 121 -15.97 12.41 7.15
C ASN A 121 -15.74 13.65 6.27
N ASP A 122 -16.40 13.75 5.11
CA ASP A 122 -16.25 14.85 4.14
C ASP A 122 -14.78 15.11 3.74
N LYS A 123 -13.98 14.04 3.66
CA LYS A 123 -12.54 14.09 3.40
C LYS A 123 -12.21 13.49 2.03
N SER A 124 -11.17 14.01 1.40
CA SER A 124 -10.55 13.45 0.20
C SER A 124 -9.14 12.97 0.50
N GLY A 125 -8.71 11.89 -0.14
CA GLY A 125 -7.41 11.30 0.16
C GLY A 125 -6.91 10.31 -0.89
N VAL A 126 -5.69 9.83 -0.66
CA VAL A 126 -5.00 8.89 -1.53
C VAL A 126 -5.09 7.48 -0.94
N ILE A 127 -5.77 6.56 -1.63
CA ILE A 127 -5.76 5.13 -1.26
C ILE A 127 -4.42 4.54 -1.69
N CYS A 128 -3.63 4.11 -0.71
CA CYS A 128 -2.34 3.46 -0.86
C CYS A 128 -2.55 1.95 -0.79
N HIS A 129 -2.26 1.25 -1.89
CA HIS A 129 -2.53 -0.18 -2.03
C HIS A 129 -1.40 -0.89 -2.79
N ASP A 130 -1.25 -2.20 -2.62
CA ASP A 130 -0.25 -2.99 -3.35
C ASP A 130 -0.85 -3.72 -4.58
N TYR A 131 -2.16 -3.97 -4.57
CA TYR A 131 -2.85 -4.66 -5.64
C TYR A 131 -3.39 -3.72 -6.72
N GLU A 132 -2.76 -3.73 -7.90
CA GLU A 132 -3.08 -2.87 -9.04
C GLU A 132 -4.58 -2.86 -9.43
N GLY A 133 -5.28 -3.99 -9.23
CA GLY A 133 -6.69 -4.15 -9.59
C GLY A 133 -7.61 -3.15 -8.90
N ILE A 134 -7.29 -2.72 -7.67
CA ILE A 134 -8.05 -1.73 -6.89
C ILE A 134 -8.25 -0.44 -7.69
N ALA A 135 -7.17 0.13 -8.20
CA ALA A 135 -7.21 1.38 -8.96
C ALA A 135 -7.72 1.18 -10.38
N ARG A 136 -7.25 0.14 -11.07
CA ARG A 136 -7.59 -0.09 -12.49
C ARG A 136 -9.07 -0.37 -12.71
N TRP A 137 -9.70 -1.14 -11.83
CA TRP A 137 -11.14 -1.39 -11.91
C TRP A 137 -11.94 -0.15 -11.53
N ALA A 138 -11.57 0.56 -10.47
CA ALA A 138 -12.24 1.79 -10.05
C ALA A 138 -12.22 2.86 -11.15
N LYS A 139 -11.10 3.00 -11.87
CA LYS A 139 -10.95 3.95 -12.99
C LYS A 139 -11.58 3.48 -14.31
N GLY A 140 -12.09 2.25 -14.37
CA GLY A 140 -12.61 1.66 -15.61
C GLY A 140 -11.54 1.27 -16.64
N GLU A 141 -10.26 1.26 -16.26
CA GLU A 141 -9.14 0.89 -17.13
C GLU A 141 -9.07 -0.62 -17.36
N TRP A 142 -9.55 -1.42 -16.40
CA TRP A 142 -9.66 -2.87 -16.52
C TRP A 142 -11.12 -3.31 -16.54
N GLN A 143 -11.43 -4.30 -17.37
CA GLN A 143 -12.74 -4.93 -17.37
C GLN A 143 -12.91 -5.86 -16.16
N ALA A 144 -13.94 -5.62 -15.34
CA ALA A 144 -14.30 -6.49 -14.23
C ALA A 144 -14.98 -7.78 -14.72
N LYS A 145 -14.25 -8.90 -14.72
CA LYS A 145 -14.76 -10.21 -15.16
C LYS A 145 -15.39 -11.02 -14.04
N SER A 146 -14.77 -11.06 -12.86
CA SER A 146 -15.26 -11.79 -11.68
C SER A 146 -16.40 -11.05 -10.98
N ASN A 147 -17.25 -11.79 -10.25
CA ASN A 147 -18.37 -11.20 -9.52
C ASN A 147 -17.89 -10.24 -8.42
N ILE A 148 -16.85 -10.61 -7.66
CA ILE A 148 -16.20 -9.72 -6.69
C ILE A 148 -15.73 -8.40 -7.31
N ALA A 149 -15.08 -8.42 -8.47
CA ALA A 149 -14.61 -7.19 -9.13
C ALA A 149 -15.79 -6.33 -9.62
N LYS A 150 -16.84 -6.94 -10.18
CA LYS A 150 -18.04 -6.22 -10.63
C LYS A 150 -18.76 -5.54 -9.47
N ARG A 151 -18.91 -6.23 -8.34
CA ARG A 151 -19.50 -5.68 -7.11
C ARG A 151 -18.66 -4.52 -6.58
N TYR A 152 -17.34 -4.67 -6.57
CA TYR A 152 -16.43 -3.60 -6.15
C TYR A 152 -16.59 -2.35 -7.01
N VAL A 153 -16.55 -2.48 -8.35
CA VAL A 153 -16.73 -1.34 -9.27
C VAL A 153 -18.05 -0.61 -9.01
N ALA A 154 -19.15 -1.36 -8.91
CA ALA A 154 -20.48 -0.77 -8.65
C ALA A 154 -20.54 -0.07 -7.28
N ALA A 155 -19.95 -0.67 -6.24
CA ALA A 155 -19.96 -0.13 -4.90
C ALA A 155 -19.03 1.08 -4.74
N ALA A 156 -17.89 1.09 -5.41
CA ALA A 156 -16.90 2.17 -5.34
C ALA A 156 -17.33 3.44 -6.09
N GLN A 157 -18.14 3.29 -7.16
CA GLN A 157 -18.49 4.37 -8.09
C GLN A 157 -18.95 5.69 -7.43
N PRO A 158 -19.83 5.68 -6.40
CA PRO A 158 -20.29 6.91 -5.75
C PRO A 158 -19.16 7.68 -5.04
N TYR A 159 -18.11 6.99 -4.61
CA TYR A 159 -17.06 7.54 -3.76
C TYR A 159 -15.80 7.96 -4.53
N LEU A 160 -15.73 7.67 -5.83
CA LEU A 160 -14.54 7.95 -6.65
C LEU A 160 -14.16 9.43 -6.69
N HIS A 161 -15.13 10.33 -6.49
CA HIS A 161 -14.90 11.76 -6.42
C HIS A 161 -14.06 12.21 -5.22
N ARG A 162 -13.96 11.37 -4.16
CA ARG A 162 -13.16 11.66 -2.96
C ARG A 162 -11.74 11.11 -3.02
N VAL A 163 -11.43 10.22 -3.96
CA VAL A 163 -10.23 9.38 -3.88
C VAL A 163 -9.35 9.48 -5.09
N SER A 164 -8.05 9.50 -4.82
CA SER A 164 -7.02 9.13 -5.79
C SER A 164 -6.37 7.83 -5.34
N PHE A 165 -5.60 7.19 -6.23
CA PHE A 165 -4.96 5.90 -5.94
C PHE A 165 -3.47 6.01 -6.18
N GLU A 166 -2.70 5.47 -5.25
CA GLU A 166 -1.26 5.34 -5.34
C GLU A 166 -0.88 3.89 -5.05
N LYS A 167 -0.13 3.30 -5.96
CA LYS A 167 0.43 1.97 -5.75
C LYS A 167 1.66 2.07 -4.87
N VAL A 168 1.66 1.36 -3.76
CA VAL A 168 2.83 1.16 -2.91
C VAL A 168 3.42 -0.23 -3.15
N GLU A 169 4.74 -0.35 -3.01
CA GLU A 169 5.39 -1.65 -3.06
C GLU A 169 5.12 -2.43 -1.76
N ALA A 170 4.57 -3.63 -1.89
CA ALA A 170 4.33 -4.53 -0.77
C ALA A 170 5.63 -4.82 0.00
N HIS A 171 5.52 -4.92 1.34
CA HIS A 171 6.62 -5.35 2.23
C HIS A 171 7.90 -4.52 2.13
N THR A 172 7.79 -3.22 1.84
CA THR A 172 8.95 -2.31 1.74
C THR A 172 9.41 -1.69 3.05
N GLY A 173 8.83 -2.08 4.19
CA GLY A 173 9.12 -1.49 5.49
C GLY A 173 8.37 -0.18 5.75
N VAL A 174 7.36 0.15 4.93
CA VAL A 174 6.46 1.27 5.22
C VAL A 174 5.58 0.86 6.41
N LYS A 175 5.83 1.50 7.56
CA LYS A 175 5.12 1.32 8.83
C LYS A 175 3.62 1.06 8.70
N TRP A 176 2.95 1.84 7.85
CA TRP A 176 1.50 1.77 7.67
C TRP A 176 1.04 0.55 6.88
N ASN A 177 1.82 0.09 5.90
CA ASN A 177 1.52 -1.12 5.13
C ASN A 177 1.63 -2.37 6.01
N GLU A 178 2.67 -2.44 6.84
CA GLU A 178 2.82 -3.54 7.80
C GLU A 178 1.70 -3.54 8.86
N LEU A 179 1.24 -2.37 9.26
CA LEU A 179 0.12 -2.24 10.19
C LEU A 179 -1.19 -2.76 9.61
N VAL A 180 -1.53 -2.44 8.36
CA VAL A 180 -2.77 -2.93 7.73
C VAL A 180 -2.74 -4.44 7.48
N ASP A 181 -1.62 -5.01 7.04
CA ASP A 181 -1.43 -6.47 6.92
C ASP A 181 -1.71 -7.18 8.25
N LYS A 182 -1.09 -6.65 9.33
CA LYS A 182 -1.29 -7.17 10.69
C LYS A 182 -2.75 -7.09 11.11
N LEU A 183 -3.41 -5.95 10.92
CA LEU A 183 -4.81 -5.75 11.31
C LEU A 183 -5.77 -6.67 10.55
N ALA A 184 -5.52 -6.91 9.26
CA ALA A 184 -6.32 -7.82 8.44
C ALA A 184 -6.17 -9.27 8.93
N LYS A 185 -4.96 -9.72 9.25
CA LYS A 185 -4.69 -11.04 9.84
C LYS A 185 -5.33 -11.20 11.22
N GLU A 186 -5.23 -10.17 12.06
CA GLU A 186 -5.86 -10.16 13.38
C GLU A 186 -7.37 -10.23 13.29
N ALA A 187 -8.00 -9.60 12.29
CA ALA A 187 -9.45 -9.68 12.10
C ALA A 187 -9.92 -11.13 11.87
N ILE A 188 -9.19 -11.90 11.05
CA ILE A 188 -9.43 -13.34 10.87
C ILE A 188 -9.23 -14.09 12.18
N ALA A 189 -8.12 -13.84 12.89
CA ALA A 189 -7.82 -14.53 14.14
C ALA A 189 -8.88 -14.27 15.23
N ARG A 190 -9.38 -13.03 15.33
CA ARG A 190 -10.49 -12.69 16.23
C ARG A 190 -11.78 -13.40 15.84
N ALA A 191 -12.09 -13.49 14.55
CA ALA A 191 -13.29 -14.15 14.06
C ALA A 191 -13.27 -15.67 14.30
N LYS A 192 -12.11 -16.32 14.21
CA LYS A 192 -11.95 -17.76 14.51
C LYS A 192 -12.14 -18.12 15.99
N LYS A 193 -11.98 -17.16 16.89
CA LYS A 193 -12.10 -17.35 18.34
C LYS A 193 -13.53 -17.13 18.86
N LYS A 194 -14.42 -16.61 18.01
CA LYS A 194 -15.85 -16.44 18.30
C LYS A 194 -16.60 -17.68 17.86
#